data_AF-A0A661TCV8-F1
#
_entry.id   AF-A0A661TCV8-F1
#
_cell.length_a   1.000
_cell.length_b   1.000
_cell.length_c   1.000
_cell.angle_alpha   90.00
_cell.angle_beta   90.00
_cell.angle_gamma   90.00
#
_symmetry.space_group_name_H-M   'P 1'
#
loop_
_entity.id
_entity.type
_entity.pdbx_description
1 polymer ?
#
loop_
_entity_poly.entity_id
_entity_poly.type
_entity_poly.pdbx_seq_one_letter_code
_entity_poly.pdbx_strand_id
1 'polypeptide(L)'
;MRLRPSGSSGLLVSHIKAFGEYQTNKAWTWEQQALIKARPICGDSALAARFTRMRKKIITRPRDRNDLQKEVTSMRERMRREHQAAGPDVFDLKQGPGAMVDIEFLVQFLVLLNARRHPALAAWTDTVRLLETLARCNVMDKKTALSLKETYLAYRSEIHRCSLQEKPARVPEKKFSGQGRKVAEIWRYFLG
;
A
#
# COMPACT_ATOMS: atom_id res chain seq x y z
N MET A 1 7.79 -16.43 -3.90
CA MET A 1 8.53 -15.70 -2.84
C MET A 1 9.47 -14.63 -3.41
N ARG A 2 8.96 -13.59 -4.11
CA ARG A 2 9.81 -12.59 -4.78
C ARG A 2 10.11 -11.33 -3.94
N LEU A 3 9.46 -11.18 -2.78
CA LEU A 3 9.58 -10.03 -1.87
C LEU A 3 10.53 -10.27 -0.68
N ARG A 4 11.33 -11.35 -0.71
CA ARG A 4 12.38 -11.58 0.29
C ARG A 4 13.60 -10.72 -0.03
N PRO A 5 14.49 -10.44 0.93
CA PRO A 5 15.73 -9.70 0.67
C PRO A 5 16.46 -10.22 -0.57
N SER A 6 16.87 -9.31 -1.46
CA SER A 6 17.52 -9.63 -2.74
C SER A 6 16.66 -10.46 -3.72
N GLY A 7 15.34 -10.50 -3.53
CA GLY A 7 14.39 -11.10 -4.47
C GLY A 7 14.65 -12.58 -4.74
N SER A 8 14.61 -12.98 -6.01
CA SER A 8 14.88 -14.37 -6.44
C SER A 8 16.30 -14.83 -6.19
N SER A 9 17.26 -13.91 -6.12
CA SER A 9 18.69 -14.21 -5.93
C SER A 9 19.11 -14.27 -4.45
N GLY A 10 18.21 -13.91 -3.53
CA GLY A 10 18.47 -13.97 -2.09
C GLY A 10 18.21 -15.34 -1.47
N LEU A 11 18.76 -15.55 -0.28
CA LEU A 11 18.49 -16.74 0.53
C LEU A 11 16.99 -16.92 0.77
N LEU A 12 16.54 -18.18 0.82
CA LEU A 12 15.13 -18.51 1.03
C LEU A 12 14.65 -18.07 2.43
N VAL A 13 15.52 -18.24 3.43
CA VAL A 13 15.29 -17.86 4.82
C VAL A 13 16.34 -16.83 5.21
N SER A 14 15.94 -15.81 5.96
CA SER A 14 16.84 -14.79 6.49
C SER A 14 16.75 -14.75 8.00
N HIS A 15 17.89 -14.71 8.67
CA HIS A 15 17.92 -14.41 10.09
C HIS A 15 17.33 -13.00 10.33
N ILE A 16 16.53 -12.83 11.39
CA ILE A 16 15.79 -11.57 11.63
C ILE A 16 16.69 -10.34 11.71
N LYS A 17 17.91 -10.49 12.25
CA LYS A 17 18.90 -9.40 12.32
C LYS A 17 19.33 -8.96 10.91
N ALA A 18 19.70 -9.92 10.07
CA ALA A 18 20.10 -9.66 8.68
C ALA A 18 18.95 -9.07 7.85
N PHE A 19 17.71 -9.54 8.08
CA PHE A 19 16.53 -8.94 7.46
C PHE A 19 16.37 -7.47 7.87
N GLY A 20 16.50 -7.15 9.16
CA GLY A 20 16.39 -5.78 9.66
C GLY A 20 17.50 -4.86 9.11
N GLU A 21 18.73 -5.35 9.03
CA GLU A 21 19.86 -4.62 8.43
C GLU A 21 19.64 -4.37 6.94
N TYR A 22 19.17 -5.37 6.19
CA TYR A 22 18.81 -5.22 4.79
C TYR A 22 17.73 -4.15 4.59
N GLN A 23 16.63 -4.25 5.34
CA GLN A 23 15.54 -3.28 5.29
C GLN A 23 16.00 -1.87 5.68
N THR A 24 17.01 -1.76 6.55
CA THR A 24 17.50 -0.45 6.97
C THR A 24 18.43 0.19 5.94
N ASN A 25 19.33 -0.61 5.36
CA ASN A 25 20.50 -0.08 4.64
C ASN A 25 20.45 -0.29 3.12
N LYS A 26 19.66 -1.25 2.63
CA LYS A 26 19.72 -1.69 1.22
C LYS A 26 18.38 -1.70 0.51
N ALA A 27 17.29 -1.84 1.26
CA ALA A 27 15.96 -1.99 0.68
C ALA A 27 15.47 -0.70 0.04
N TRP A 28 14.89 -0.84 -1.15
CA TRP A 28 14.28 0.26 -1.88
C TRP A 28 12.99 0.73 -1.20
N THR A 29 12.55 1.96 -1.48
CA THR A 29 11.31 2.51 -0.91
C THR A 29 10.06 1.68 -1.20
N TRP A 30 9.97 1.06 -2.39
CA TRP A 30 8.86 0.15 -2.71
C TRP A 30 8.87 -1.11 -1.84
N GLU A 31 10.05 -1.59 -1.39
CA GLU A 31 10.15 -2.70 -0.44
C GLU A 31 9.68 -2.26 0.95
N GLN A 32 9.95 -1.00 1.33
CA GLN A 32 9.40 -0.41 2.56
C GLN A 32 7.88 -0.25 2.50
N GLN A 33 7.33 0.11 1.34
CA GLN A 33 5.89 0.11 1.11
C GLN A 33 5.30 -1.31 1.30
N ALA A 34 5.95 -2.34 0.74
CA ALA A 34 5.54 -3.72 0.93
C ALA A 34 5.63 -4.17 2.40
N LEU A 35 6.66 -3.73 3.13
CA LEU A 35 6.86 -4.02 4.55
C LEU A 35 5.72 -3.49 5.42
N ILE A 36 5.02 -2.42 5.03
CA ILE A 36 3.82 -1.94 5.73
C ILE A 36 2.74 -3.03 5.77
N LYS A 37 2.58 -3.83 4.73
CA LYS A 37 1.57 -4.90 4.70
C LYS A 37 2.03 -6.19 5.41
N ALA A 38 3.32 -6.30 5.74
CA ALA A 38 3.89 -7.51 6.32
C ALA A 38 3.52 -7.67 7.81
N ARG A 39 3.12 -8.89 8.18
CA ARG A 39 2.86 -9.30 9.56
C ARG A 39 3.27 -10.75 9.79
N PRO A 40 3.66 -11.15 11.02
CA PRO A 40 3.79 -12.56 11.36
C PRO A 40 2.46 -13.30 11.15
N ILE A 41 2.53 -14.49 10.54
CA ILE A 41 1.37 -15.37 10.32
C ILE A 41 1.52 -16.67 11.12
N CYS A 42 2.75 -17.17 11.22
CA CYS A 42 3.11 -18.38 11.95
C CYS A 42 4.51 -18.24 12.57
N GLY A 43 4.84 -19.14 13.49
CA GLY A 43 6.15 -19.22 14.15
C GLY A 43 6.11 -18.84 15.64
N ASP A 44 7.28 -18.86 16.26
CA ASP A 44 7.45 -18.54 17.68
C ASP A 44 7.00 -17.11 18.02
N SER A 45 6.35 -16.98 19.19
CA SER A 45 5.79 -15.72 19.67
C SER A 45 6.87 -14.67 19.97
N ALA A 46 8.03 -15.06 20.49
CA ALA A 46 9.14 -14.15 20.76
C ALA A 46 9.75 -13.62 19.46
N LEU A 47 9.89 -14.49 18.44
CA LEU A 47 10.32 -14.08 17.10
C LEU A 47 9.31 -13.12 16.45
N ALA A 48 8.01 -13.42 16.53
CA ALA A 48 6.95 -12.55 16.02
C ALA A 48 6.99 -11.16 16.68
N ALA A 49 7.19 -11.10 18.00
CA ALA A 49 7.33 -9.84 18.73
C ALA A 49 8.59 -9.06 18.30
N ARG A 50 9.72 -9.75 18.08
CA ARG A 50 10.95 -9.14 17.54
C ARG A 50 10.73 -8.58 16.14
N PHE A 51 10.03 -9.30 15.26
CA PHE A 51 9.71 -8.83 13.91
C PHE A 51 8.85 -7.58 13.96
N THR A 52 7.79 -7.58 14.77
CA THR A 52 6.89 -6.42 14.92
C THR A 52 7.65 -5.17 15.41
N ARG A 53 8.56 -5.32 16.39
CA ARG A 53 9.42 -4.21 16.84
C ARG A 53 10.34 -3.70 15.74
N MET A 54 10.99 -4.59 15.01
CA MET A 54 11.89 -4.24 13.90
C MET A 54 11.13 -3.54 12.76
N ARG A 55 9.99 -4.08 12.32
CA ARG A 55 9.11 -3.45 11.33
C ARG A 55 8.69 -2.05 11.79
N LYS A 56 8.25 -1.90 13.03
CA LYS A 56 7.88 -0.59 13.59
C LYS A 56 9.04 0.40 13.49
N LYS A 57 10.23 0.01 13.94
CA LYS A 57 11.45 0.85 13.88
C LYS A 57 11.73 1.33 12.44
N ILE A 58 11.58 0.46 11.45
CA ILE A 58 11.84 0.78 10.04
C ILE A 58 10.77 1.74 9.48
N ILE A 59 9.49 1.47 9.76
CA ILE A 59 8.39 2.31 9.29
C ILE A 59 8.46 3.71 9.90
N THR A 60 8.85 3.85 11.17
CA THR A 60 8.94 5.16 11.86
C THR A 60 10.23 5.95 11.60
N ARG A 61 11.08 5.52 10.64
CA ARG A 61 12.28 6.28 10.27
C ARG A 61 11.92 7.65 9.67
N PRO A 62 12.76 8.67 9.84
CA PRO A 62 12.61 9.92 9.11
C PRO A 62 12.77 9.70 7.61
N ARG A 63 12.00 10.44 6.83
CA ARG A 63 12.08 10.48 5.37
C ARG A 63 11.87 11.92 4.92
N ASP A 64 12.58 12.33 3.89
CA ASP A 64 12.25 13.55 3.19
C ASP A 64 10.93 13.37 2.43
N ARG A 65 10.07 14.38 2.46
CA ARG A 65 8.74 14.30 1.83
C ARG A 65 8.85 14.23 0.31
N ASN A 66 9.70 15.06 -0.28
CA ASN A 66 9.79 15.24 -1.72
C ASN A 66 10.43 14.00 -2.36
N ASP A 67 11.48 13.47 -1.74
CA ASP A 67 12.13 12.24 -2.22
C ASP A 67 11.16 11.05 -2.14
N LEU A 68 10.50 10.86 -1.00
CA LEU A 68 9.52 9.79 -0.83
C LEU A 68 8.36 9.90 -1.82
N GLN A 69 7.84 11.11 -2.03
CA GLN A 69 6.76 11.35 -2.99
C GLN A 69 7.19 10.95 -4.40
N LYS A 70 8.36 11.43 -4.86
CA LYS A 70 8.92 11.10 -6.19
C LYS A 70 9.12 9.60 -6.38
N GLU A 71 9.66 8.91 -5.39
CA GLU A 71 9.90 7.46 -5.48
C GLU A 71 8.60 6.66 -5.56
N VAL A 72 7.60 7.02 -4.74
CA VAL A 72 6.29 6.34 -4.73
C VAL A 72 5.54 6.58 -6.04
N THR A 73 5.50 7.82 -6.53
CA THR A 73 4.80 8.14 -7.79
C THR A 73 5.49 7.51 -8.99
N SER A 74 6.82 7.62 -9.09
CA SER A 74 7.61 7.01 -10.17
C SER A 74 7.43 5.49 -10.23
N MET A 75 7.47 4.82 -9.07
CA MET A 75 7.20 3.38 -9.00
C MET A 75 5.78 3.05 -9.44
N ARG A 76 4.78 3.83 -9.00
CA ARG A 76 3.38 3.58 -9.37
C ARG A 76 3.15 3.73 -10.87
N GLU A 77 3.71 4.78 -11.47
CA GLU A 77 3.64 5.02 -12.91
C GLU A 77 4.32 3.93 -13.71
N ARG A 78 5.50 3.47 -13.26
CA ARG A 78 6.18 2.32 -13.87
C ARG A 78 5.29 1.09 -13.86
N MET A 79 4.67 0.76 -12.72
CA MET A 79 3.73 -0.35 -12.62
C MET A 79 2.52 -0.21 -13.56
N ARG A 80 2.03 1.01 -13.78
CA ARG A 80 0.95 1.24 -14.75
C ARG A 80 1.40 1.01 -16.19
N ARG A 81 2.61 1.44 -16.55
CA ARG A 81 3.18 1.24 -17.90
C ARG A 81 3.42 -0.24 -18.21
N GLU A 82 3.84 -1.02 -17.21
CA GLU A 82 4.06 -2.47 -17.36
C GLU A 82 2.75 -3.27 -17.34
N HIS A 83 1.63 -2.69 -16.89
CA HIS A 83 0.33 -3.34 -16.88
C HIS A 83 -0.44 -3.05 -18.17
N GLN A 84 -1.05 -4.08 -18.75
CA GLN A 84 -1.87 -3.90 -19.94
C GLN A 84 -3.10 -3.04 -19.59
N ALA A 85 -3.19 -1.87 -20.24
CA ALA A 85 -4.32 -0.97 -20.10
C ALA A 85 -5.64 -1.68 -20.38
N ALA A 86 -6.69 -1.28 -19.66
CA ALA A 86 -8.04 -1.67 -20.02
C ALA A 86 -8.42 -1.03 -21.36
N GLY A 87 -9.31 -1.69 -22.12
CA GLY A 87 -9.89 -1.12 -23.32
C GLY A 87 -10.76 0.12 -23.00
N PRO A 88 -11.23 0.83 -24.04
CA PRO A 88 -12.16 1.95 -23.85
C PRO A 88 -13.41 1.51 -23.07
N ASP A 89 -13.97 2.42 -22.26
CA ASP A 89 -15.15 2.20 -21.42
C ASP A 89 -15.02 1.06 -20.37
N VAL A 90 -13.79 0.61 -20.07
CA VAL A 90 -13.51 -0.42 -19.07
C VAL A 90 -12.65 0.13 -17.95
N PHE A 91 -13.09 -0.11 -16.72
CA PHE A 91 -12.35 0.22 -15.51
C PHE A 91 -11.68 -1.03 -14.92
N ASP A 92 -10.34 -1.01 -14.83
CA ASP A 92 -9.55 -2.02 -14.12
C ASP A 92 -9.56 -1.71 -12.61
N LEU A 93 -10.26 -2.53 -11.83
CA LEU A 93 -10.50 -2.33 -10.40
C LEU A 93 -9.23 -2.38 -9.56
N LYS A 94 -8.14 -2.97 -10.07
CA LYS A 94 -6.86 -3.05 -9.36
C LYS A 94 -5.91 -1.97 -9.83
N GLN A 95 -5.66 -1.92 -11.14
CA GLN A 95 -4.50 -1.22 -11.70
C GLN A 95 -4.85 0.09 -12.40
N GLY A 96 -6.12 0.37 -12.66
CA GLY A 96 -6.54 1.61 -13.31
C GLY A 96 -6.22 2.88 -12.49
N PRO A 97 -6.21 4.07 -13.12
CA PRO A 97 -6.19 5.33 -12.39
C PRO A 97 -7.41 5.45 -11.47
N GLY A 98 -7.19 5.78 -10.20
CA GLY A 98 -8.26 5.83 -9.19
C GLY A 98 -8.71 4.45 -8.68
N ALA A 99 -8.00 3.37 -9.04
CA ALA A 99 -8.32 2.01 -8.65
C ALA A 99 -7.72 1.61 -7.29
N MET A 100 -7.94 0.36 -6.89
CA MET A 100 -7.56 -0.14 -5.56
C MET A 100 -6.07 0.06 -5.24
N VAL A 101 -5.16 -0.16 -6.20
CA VAL A 101 -3.71 -0.02 -5.97
C VAL A 101 -3.31 1.44 -5.71
N ASP A 102 -4.00 2.43 -6.28
CA ASP A 102 -3.74 3.84 -5.98
C ASP A 102 -4.07 4.17 -4.52
N ILE A 103 -5.17 3.62 -4.00
CA ILE A 103 -5.53 3.76 -2.58
C ILE A 103 -4.42 3.15 -1.70
N GLU A 104 -3.94 1.95 -2.06
CA GLU A 104 -2.89 1.29 -1.29
C GLU A 104 -1.57 2.08 -1.29
N PHE A 105 -1.16 2.58 -2.45
CA PHE A 105 0.05 3.39 -2.59
C PHE A 105 -0.05 4.70 -1.81
N LEU A 106 -1.20 5.39 -1.89
CA LEU A 106 -1.45 6.62 -1.14
C LEU A 106 -1.36 6.37 0.38
N VAL A 107 -2.03 5.32 0.87
CA VAL A 107 -2.00 4.96 2.29
C VAL A 107 -0.58 4.61 2.73
N GLN A 108 0.17 3.84 1.93
CA GLN A 108 1.55 3.49 2.25
C GLN A 108 2.46 4.72 2.30
N PHE A 109 2.33 5.64 1.34
CA PHE A 109 3.04 6.92 1.35
C PHE A 109 2.77 7.70 2.63
N LEU A 110 1.50 7.90 2.98
CA LEU A 110 1.12 8.66 4.16
C LEU A 110 1.61 8.00 5.45
N VAL A 111 1.60 6.66 5.52
CA VAL A 111 2.17 5.91 6.65
C VAL A 111 3.69 6.14 6.73
N LEU A 112 4.45 5.95 5.65
CA LEU A 112 5.91 6.13 5.66
C LEU A 112 6.32 7.56 6.01
N LEU A 113 5.54 8.55 5.56
CA LEU A 113 5.78 9.97 5.83
C LEU A 113 5.48 10.35 7.28
N ASN A 114 4.40 9.83 7.86
CA ASN A 114 3.87 10.33 9.13
C ASN A 114 4.13 9.41 10.34
N ALA A 115 4.53 8.16 10.14
CA ALA A 115 4.67 7.20 11.24
C ALA A 115 5.74 7.58 12.28
N ARG A 116 6.72 8.42 11.94
CA ARG A 116 7.66 8.99 12.92
C ARG A 116 6.94 9.85 13.97
N ARG A 117 6.03 10.72 13.51
CA ARG A 117 5.24 11.63 14.37
C ARG A 117 4.06 10.89 15.01
N HIS A 118 3.52 9.90 14.32
CA HIS A 118 2.37 9.11 14.76
C HIS A 118 2.69 7.61 14.72
N PRO A 119 3.40 7.06 15.72
CA PRO A 119 3.80 5.64 15.75
C PRO A 119 2.63 4.64 15.69
N ALA A 120 1.40 5.09 15.97
CA ALA A 120 0.18 4.31 15.80
C ALA A 120 -0.02 3.83 14.34
N LEU A 121 0.48 4.58 13.35
CA LEU A 121 0.42 4.21 11.92
C LEU A 121 1.21 2.93 11.59
N ALA A 122 2.11 2.50 12.48
CA ALA A 122 2.83 1.23 12.33
C ALA A 122 2.14 0.04 13.02
N ALA A 123 1.00 0.24 13.70
CA ALA A 123 0.33 -0.82 14.46
C ALA A 123 -0.41 -1.83 13.56
N TRP A 124 -1.04 -1.33 12.49
CA TRP A 124 -1.82 -2.14 11.56
C TRP A 124 -1.10 -2.34 10.22
N THR A 125 -1.62 -3.26 9.41
CA THR A 125 -1.01 -3.66 8.13
C THR A 125 -1.99 -3.64 6.95
N ASP A 126 -3.29 -3.57 7.20
CA ASP A 126 -4.34 -3.50 6.19
C ASP A 126 -4.79 -2.06 5.95
N THR A 127 -5.16 -1.78 4.71
CA THR A 127 -5.56 -0.46 4.23
C THR A 127 -6.70 0.16 5.04
N VAL A 128 -7.69 -0.63 5.46
CA VAL A 128 -8.89 -0.14 6.16
C VAL A 128 -8.53 0.44 7.52
N ARG A 129 -7.85 -0.34 8.38
CA ARG A 129 -7.43 0.17 9.70
C ARG A 129 -6.37 1.26 9.59
N LEU A 130 -5.54 1.25 8.54
CA LEU A 130 -4.59 2.34 8.28
C LEU A 130 -5.31 3.64 7.91
N LEU A 131 -6.35 3.62 7.08
CA LEU A 131 -7.18 4.80 6.77
C LEU A 131 -7.85 5.36 8.03
N GLU A 132 -8.40 4.50 8.88
CA GLU A 132 -8.97 4.92 10.17
C GLU A 132 -7.91 5.55 11.08
N THR A 133 -6.70 4.99 11.09
CA THR A 133 -5.59 5.51 11.90
C THR A 133 -5.10 6.86 11.36
N LEU A 134 -5.00 7.01 10.04
CA LEU A 134 -4.66 8.29 9.39
C LEU A 134 -5.65 9.39 9.77
N ALA A 135 -6.94 9.07 9.81
CA ALA A 135 -7.99 9.99 10.26
C ALA A 135 -7.87 10.35 11.74
N ARG A 136 -7.65 9.34 12.62
CA ARG A 136 -7.47 9.57 14.07
C ARG A 136 -6.25 10.43 14.38
N CYS A 137 -5.20 10.32 13.57
CA CYS A 137 -3.98 11.12 13.71
C CYS A 137 -4.07 12.49 13.02
N ASN A 138 -5.22 12.86 12.44
CA ASN A 138 -5.41 14.09 11.68
C ASN A 138 -4.44 14.27 10.49
N VAL A 139 -3.92 13.16 9.93
CA VAL A 139 -3.10 13.18 8.70
C VAL A 139 -3.98 13.36 7.46
N MET A 140 -5.22 12.87 7.55
CA MET A 140 -6.26 12.99 6.54
C MET A 140 -7.57 13.28 7.25
N ASP A 141 -8.45 14.11 6.68
CA ASP A 141 -9.75 14.36 7.28
C ASP A 141 -10.62 13.09 7.28
N LYS A 142 -11.56 13.03 8.24
CA LYS A 142 -12.42 11.85 8.45
C LYS A 142 -13.28 11.51 7.24
N LYS A 143 -13.76 12.53 6.50
CA LYS A 143 -14.66 12.34 5.35
C LYS A 143 -13.90 11.73 4.17
N THR A 144 -12.68 12.21 3.91
CA THR A 144 -11.79 11.65 2.88
C THR A 144 -11.39 10.22 3.24
N ALA A 145 -10.98 9.96 4.47
CA ALA A 145 -10.59 8.62 4.91
C ALA A 145 -11.75 7.61 4.82
N LEU A 146 -12.96 8.02 5.22
CA LEU A 146 -14.16 7.19 5.09
C LEU A 146 -14.46 6.90 3.62
N SER A 147 -14.41 7.92 2.76
CA SER A 147 -14.68 7.76 1.33
C SER A 147 -13.69 6.83 0.63
N LEU A 148 -12.40 6.86 1.01
CA LEU A 148 -11.40 5.92 0.50
C LEU A 148 -11.65 4.50 1.02
N LYS A 149 -12.03 4.35 2.30
CA LYS A 149 -12.33 3.06 2.92
C LYS A 149 -13.51 2.39 2.21
N GLU A 150 -14.61 3.10 2.03
CA GLU A 150 -15.81 2.60 1.35
C GLU A 150 -15.51 2.21 -0.10
N THR A 151 -14.78 3.07 -0.82
CA THR A 151 -14.33 2.78 -2.19
C THR A 151 -13.45 1.53 -2.24
N TYR A 152 -12.47 1.40 -1.35
CA TYR A 152 -11.59 0.23 -1.28
C TYR A 152 -12.37 -1.06 -1.03
N LEU A 153 -13.34 -1.03 -0.10
CA LEU A 153 -14.19 -2.18 0.21
C LEU A 153 -15.11 -2.54 -0.97
N ALA A 154 -15.67 -1.54 -1.66
CA ALA A 154 -16.49 -1.76 -2.84
C ALA A 154 -15.68 -2.41 -3.98
N TYR A 155 -14.49 -1.88 -4.29
CA TYR A 155 -13.61 -2.48 -5.29
C TYR A 155 -13.21 -3.90 -4.92
N ARG A 156 -12.82 -4.14 -3.66
CA ARG A 156 -12.44 -5.46 -3.19
C ARG A 156 -13.58 -6.47 -3.28
N SER A 157 -14.79 -6.07 -2.91
CA SER A 157 -15.98 -6.91 -3.01
C SER A 157 -16.31 -7.26 -4.46
N GLU A 158 -16.20 -6.29 -5.37
CA GLU A 158 -16.42 -6.52 -6.79
C GLU A 158 -15.34 -7.42 -7.40
N ILE A 159 -14.07 -7.26 -7.01
CA ILE A 159 -12.97 -8.16 -7.42
C ILE A 159 -13.27 -9.60 -6.99
N HIS A 160 -13.77 -9.81 -5.76
CA HIS A 160 -14.18 -11.13 -5.30
C HIS A 160 -15.32 -11.69 -6.14
N ARG A 161 -16.31 -10.87 -6.49
CA ARG A 161 -17.42 -11.27 -7.37
C ARG A 161 -16.95 -11.66 -8.78
N CYS A 162 -16.04 -10.90 -9.39
CA CYS A 162 -15.44 -11.26 -10.68
C CYS A 162 -14.68 -12.59 -10.59
N SER A 163 -13.93 -12.80 -9.51
CA SER A 163 -13.18 -14.05 -9.28
C SER A 163 -14.09 -15.27 -9.18
N LEU A 164 -15.24 -15.16 -8.50
CA LEU A 164 -16.23 -16.24 -8.42
C LEU A 164 -16.88 -16.56 -9.77
N GLN A 165 -16.83 -15.62 -10.71
CA GLN A 165 -17.33 -15.80 -12.07
C GLN A 165 -16.21 -16.13 -13.07
N GLU A 166 -14.98 -16.36 -12.59
CA GLU A 166 -13.79 -16.58 -13.42
C GLU A 166 -13.51 -15.45 -14.44
N LYS A 167 -13.96 -14.23 -14.11
CA LYS A 167 -13.79 -13.05 -14.95
C LYS A 167 -12.61 -12.20 -14.50
N PRO A 168 -11.96 -11.46 -15.41
CA PRO A 168 -10.97 -10.48 -15.03
C PRO A 168 -11.57 -9.41 -14.10
N ALA A 169 -10.74 -8.79 -13.27
CA ALA A 169 -11.11 -7.70 -12.36
C ALA A 169 -11.35 -6.37 -13.10
N ARG A 170 -12.13 -6.42 -14.17
CA ARG A 170 -12.45 -5.33 -15.08
C ARG A 170 -13.97 -5.23 -15.21
N VAL A 171 -14.50 -4.01 -15.14
CA VAL A 171 -15.94 -3.73 -15.17
C VAL A 171 -16.22 -2.55 -16.10
N PRO A 172 -17.47 -2.34 -16.54
CA PRO A 172 -17.82 -1.13 -17.27
C PRO A 172 -17.46 0.13 -16.49
N GLU A 173 -16.82 1.09 -17.12
CA GLU A 173 -16.31 2.31 -16.48
C GLU A 173 -17.39 3.08 -15.71
N LYS A 174 -18.59 3.13 -16.29
CA LYS A 174 -19.77 3.78 -15.70
C LYS A 174 -20.12 3.26 -14.31
N LYS A 175 -19.73 2.03 -13.94
CA LYS A 175 -20.04 1.43 -12.64
C LYS A 175 -19.33 2.14 -11.48
N PHE A 176 -18.11 2.65 -11.69
CA PHE A 176 -17.28 3.25 -10.63
C PHE A 176 -16.65 4.60 -11.03
N SER A 177 -17.11 5.24 -12.11
CA SER A 177 -16.52 6.50 -12.59
C SER A 177 -16.53 7.62 -11.54
N GLY A 178 -17.54 7.67 -10.67
CA GLY A 178 -17.59 8.62 -9.56
C GLY A 178 -16.51 8.36 -8.51
N GLN A 179 -16.40 7.11 -8.03
CA GLN A 179 -15.39 6.72 -7.06
C GLN A 179 -13.97 6.85 -7.63
N GLY A 180 -13.74 6.40 -8.87
CA GLY A 180 -12.45 6.47 -9.54
C GLY A 180 -11.93 7.90 -9.66
N ARG A 181 -12.78 8.84 -10.13
CA ARG A 181 -12.42 10.27 -10.19
C ARG A 181 -12.06 10.83 -8.82
N LYS A 182 -12.84 10.51 -7.79
CA LYS A 182 -12.59 10.98 -6.43
C LYS A 182 -11.27 10.44 -5.87
N VAL A 183 -10.95 9.17 -6.09
CA VAL A 183 -9.63 8.61 -5.70
C VAL A 183 -8.51 9.33 -6.45
N ALA A 184 -8.67 9.61 -7.75
CA ALA A 184 -7.66 10.32 -8.54
C ALA A 184 -7.47 11.79 -8.09
N GLU A 185 -8.54 12.47 -7.65
CA GLU A 185 -8.45 13.79 -7.02
C GLU A 185 -7.67 13.75 -5.71
N ILE A 186 -8.00 12.82 -4.82
CA ILE A 186 -7.30 12.66 -3.54
C ILE A 186 -5.83 12.29 -3.77
N TRP A 187 -5.56 11.41 -4.74
CA TRP A 187 -4.19 11.08 -5.15
C TRP A 187 -3.42 12.35 -5.55
N ARG A 188 -3.97 13.18 -6.45
CA ARG A 188 -3.33 14.44 -6.88
C ARG A 188 -3.12 15.43 -5.73
N TYR A 189 -4.04 15.48 -4.77
CA TYR A 189 -3.88 16.37 -3.62
C TYR A 189 -2.66 16.01 -2.75
N PHE A 190 -2.40 14.72 -2.53
CA PHE A 190 -1.30 14.27 -1.65
C PHE A 190 0.02 13.99 -2.38
N LEU A 191 -0.07 13.52 -3.62
CA LEU A 191 1.05 12.99 -4.40
C LEU A 191 1.26 13.72 -5.75
N GLY A 192 0.38 14.66 -6.10
CA GLY A 192 0.56 15.53 -7.26
C GLY A 192 1.46 16.74 -6.98
#